data_AF-A0A3N5B082-F1
#
_entry.id   AF-A0A3N5B082-F1
#
_cell.length_a   1.000
_cell.length_b   1.000
_cell.length_c   1.000
_cell.angle_alpha   90.00
_cell.angle_beta   90.00
_cell.angle_gamma   90.00
#
_symmetry.space_group_name_H-M   'P 1'
#
loop_
_entity.id
_entity.type
_entity.pdbx_description
1 polymer ?
#
loop_
_entity_poly.entity_id
_entity_poly.type
_entity_poly.pdbx_seq_one_letter_code
_entity_poly.pdbx_strand_id
1 'polypeptide(L)'
;MIDNADDLRDKANEFKIGLKKQSINVQIGDEEYSFRISGIGQKSVKLEKYVKFDEIFEAIESGNDNGLETIIKQFIEDYEEEDDE
;
A
#
# COMPACT_ATOMS: atom_id res chain seq x y z
N MET A 1 1.18 27.35 4.96
CA MET A 1 1.86 26.22 4.29
C MET A 1 2.14 25.19 5.37
N ILE A 2 2.62 24.00 5.04
CA ILE A 2 3.10 23.07 6.06
C ILE A 2 4.59 23.29 6.12
N ASP A 3 5.08 23.83 7.24
CA ASP A 3 6.42 24.41 7.30
C ASP A 3 7.44 23.44 7.94
N ASN A 4 6.96 22.36 8.58
CA ASN A 4 7.78 21.29 9.12
C ASN A 4 7.00 19.96 9.29
N ALA A 5 7.68 18.92 9.78
CA ALA A 5 7.10 17.60 10.00
C ALA A 5 6.07 17.56 11.16
N ASP A 6 6.22 18.41 12.17
CA ASP A 6 5.28 18.51 13.29
C ASP A 6 3.94 19.10 12.82
N ASP A 7 3.98 20.16 12.02
CA ASP A 7 2.78 20.77 11.41
C ASP A 7 2.04 19.77 10.51
N LEU A 8 2.78 18.94 9.76
CA LEU A 8 2.20 17.88 8.94
C LEU A 8 1.50 16.83 9.80
N ARG A 9 2.16 16.37 10.86
CA ARG A 9 1.61 15.40 11.81
C ARG A 9 0.35 15.96 12.45
N ASP A 10 0.38 17.18 12.93
CA ASP A 10 -0.72 17.79 13.68
C ASP A 10 -1.94 17.95 12.77
N LYS A 11 -1.74 18.41 11.54
CA LYS A 11 -2.79 18.44 10.51
C LYS A 11 -3.33 17.04 10.18
N ALA A 12 -2.46 16.04 10.02
CA ALA A 12 -2.89 14.68 9.72
C ALA A 12 -3.72 14.07 10.86
N ASN A 13 -3.38 14.38 12.12
CA ASN A 13 -4.13 13.93 13.28
C ASN A 13 -5.46 14.69 13.46
N GLU A 14 -5.48 16.00 13.21
CA GLU A 14 -6.70 16.83 13.23
C GLU A 14 -7.75 16.31 12.24
N PHE A 15 -7.34 16.03 10.99
CA PHE A 15 -8.24 15.58 9.93
C PHE A 15 -8.30 14.07 9.74
N LYS A 16 -7.84 13.29 10.73
CA LYS A 16 -7.68 11.84 10.63
C LYS A 16 -8.92 11.11 10.11
N ILE A 17 -10.11 11.48 10.57
CA ILE A 17 -11.37 10.84 10.14
C ILE A 17 -11.66 11.09 8.66
N GLY A 18 -11.40 12.31 8.17
CA GLY A 18 -11.59 12.66 6.77
C GLY A 18 -10.57 11.96 5.87
N LEU A 19 -9.31 11.97 6.27
CA LEU A 19 -8.20 11.36 5.54
C LEU A 19 -8.39 9.83 5.37
N LYS A 20 -8.85 9.13 6.42
CA LYS A 20 -9.14 7.68 6.35
C LYS A 20 -10.29 7.28 5.40
N LYS A 21 -11.08 8.25 4.91
CA LYS A 21 -12.14 8.04 3.91
C LYS A 21 -11.65 8.26 2.48
N GLN A 22 -10.48 8.88 2.32
CA GLN A 22 -9.88 9.11 1.02
C GLN A 22 -9.00 7.93 0.64
N SER A 23 -8.83 7.74 -0.66
CA SER A 23 -7.83 6.84 -1.21
C SER A 23 -6.70 7.64 -1.84
N ILE A 24 -5.49 7.09 -1.79
CA ILE A 24 -4.30 7.61 -2.45
C ILE A 24 -4.05 6.73 -3.66
N ASN A 25 -4.02 7.34 -4.85
CA ASN A 25 -3.65 6.63 -6.06
C ASN A 25 -2.12 6.70 -6.25
N VAL A 26 -1.51 5.54 -6.47
CA VAL A 26 -0.07 5.37 -6.65
C VAL A 26 0.16 4.53 -7.89
N GLN A 27 1.02 4.99 -8.78
CA GLN A 27 1.43 4.24 -9.96
C GLN A 27 2.50 3.20 -9.58
N ILE A 28 2.28 1.94 -9.93
CA ILE A 28 3.24 0.83 -9.75
C ILE A 28 3.35 0.12 -11.09
N GLY A 29 4.54 0.15 -11.69
CA GLY A 29 4.73 -0.28 -13.07
C GLY A 29 3.84 0.51 -14.03
N ASP A 30 3.04 -0.21 -14.80
CA ASP A 30 2.13 0.35 -15.81
C ASP A 30 0.69 0.52 -15.30
N GLU A 31 0.42 0.22 -14.02
CA GLU A 31 -0.92 0.31 -13.42
C GLU A 31 -1.04 1.36 -12.30
N GLU A 32 -2.25 1.90 -12.12
CA GLU A 32 -2.59 2.81 -11.03
C GLU A 32 -3.35 2.07 -9.92
N TYR A 33 -2.81 2.11 -8.71
CA TYR A 33 -3.37 1.43 -7.54
C TYR A 33 -3.91 2.42 -6.54
N SER A 34 -5.13 2.17 -6.06
CA SER A 34 -5.74 2.94 -4.98
C SER A 34 -5.48 2.29 -3.62
N PHE A 35 -4.83 3.03 -2.72
CA PHE A 35 -4.54 2.63 -1.34
C PHE A 35 -5.39 3.42 -0.35
N ARG A 36 -5.85 2.77 0.71
CA ARG A 36 -6.58 3.44 1.79
C ARG A 36 -5.62 3.83 2.92
N ILE A 37 -5.82 5.01 3.50
CA ILE A 37 -5.18 5.35 4.77
C ILE A 37 -5.84 4.55 5.90
N SER A 38 -5.12 3.60 6.47
CA SER A 38 -5.64 2.75 7.55
C SER A 38 -5.23 3.21 8.94
N GLY A 39 -4.06 3.85 9.04
CA GLY A 39 -3.52 4.36 10.30
C GLY A 39 -2.87 5.72 10.13
N ILE A 40 -3.09 6.61 11.10
CA ILE A 40 -2.33 7.86 11.27
C ILE A 40 -1.84 7.84 12.71
N GLY A 41 -0.52 7.80 12.87
CA GLY A 41 0.18 7.79 14.16
C GLY A 41 1.01 9.07 14.35
N GLN A 42 1.77 9.12 15.46
CA GLN A 42 2.59 10.30 15.77
C GLN A 42 3.78 10.49 14.82
N LYS A 43 4.30 9.42 14.20
CA LYS A 43 5.51 9.48 13.36
C LYS A 43 5.32 8.97 11.95
N SER A 44 4.14 8.42 11.63
CA SER A 44 3.92 7.73 10.36
C SER A 44 2.45 7.68 9.98
N VAL A 45 2.21 7.45 8.69
CA VAL A 45 0.91 7.14 8.10
C VAL A 45 1.00 5.74 7.50
N LYS A 46 0.02 4.88 7.80
CA LYS A 46 -0.08 3.53 7.28
C LYS A 46 -1.11 3.50 6.14
N LEU A 47 -0.68 2.93 5.01
CA LEU A 47 -1.52 2.67 3.85
C LEU A 47 -1.79 1.16 3.76
N GLU A 48 -2.98 0.79 3.32
CA GLU A 48 -3.33 -0.61 3.05
C GLU A 48 -4.17 -0.76 1.79
N LYS A 49 -3.95 -1.86 1.07
CA LYS A 49 -4.77 -2.35 -0.02
C LYS A 49 -4.92 -3.85 0.17
N TYR A 50 -6.13 -4.36 -0.03
CA TYR A 50 -6.37 -5.79 -0.10
C TYR A 50 -6.26 -6.20 -1.58
N VAL A 51 -5.43 -7.19 -1.85
CA VAL A 51 -5.28 -7.82 -3.16
C VAL A 51 -5.65 -9.29 -2.97
N LYS A 52 -6.67 -9.77 -3.66
CA LYS A 52 -7.08 -11.18 -3.57
C LYS A 52 -6.14 -12.05 -4.39
N PHE A 53 -5.97 -13.31 -3.99
CA PHE A 53 -5.17 -14.27 -4.74
C PHE A 53 -5.69 -14.45 -6.18
N ASP A 54 -7.01 -14.47 -6.37
CA ASP A 54 -7.60 -14.58 -7.72
C ASP A 54 -7.19 -13.38 -8.61
N GLU A 55 -7.21 -12.16 -8.05
CA GLU A 55 -6.78 -10.95 -8.78
C GLU A 55 -5.30 -11.02 -9.18
N ILE A 56 -4.46 -11.63 -8.34
CA ILE A 56 -3.04 -11.84 -8.65
C ILE A 56 -2.88 -12.75 -9.87
N PHE A 57 -3.58 -13.89 -9.89
CA PHE A 57 -3.50 -14.81 -11.03
C PHE A 57 -4.10 -14.22 -12.30
N GLU A 58 -5.26 -13.57 -12.21
CA GLU A 58 -5.93 -12.93 -13.35
C GLU A 58 -5.05 -11.85 -14.01
N ALA A 59 -4.35 -11.04 -13.20
CA ALA A 59 -3.44 -9.99 -13.69
C ALA A 59 -2.27 -10.59 -14.47
N ILE A 60 -1.67 -11.67 -13.95
CA ILE A 60 -0.53 -12.34 -14.59
C ILE A 60 -0.96 -13.05 -15.87
N GLU A 61 -2.10 -13.76 -15.87
CA GLU A 61 -2.65 -14.40 -17.07
C GLU A 61 -3.00 -13.38 -18.16
N SER A 62 -3.35 -12.16 -17.77
CA SER A 62 -3.60 -11.04 -18.67
C SER A 62 -2.32 -10.38 -19.20
N GLY A 63 -1.13 -10.83 -18.77
CA GLY A 63 0.17 -10.32 -19.21
C GLY A 63 0.62 -9.05 -18.47
N ASN A 64 0.11 -8.80 -17.26
CA ASN A 64 0.58 -7.69 -16.44
C ASN A 64 1.77 -8.09 -15.56
N ASP A 65 2.94 -8.15 -16.18
CA ASP A 65 4.16 -8.64 -15.54
C ASP A 65 4.81 -7.61 -14.57
N ASN A 66 4.39 -6.34 -14.61
CA ASN A 66 5.03 -5.25 -13.85
C ASN A 66 4.16 -4.65 -12.74
N GLY A 67 2.98 -5.21 -12.49
CA GLY A 67 2.03 -4.75 -11.48
C GLY A 67 2.38 -5.15 -10.04
N LEU A 68 1.63 -4.60 -9.09
CA LEU A 68 1.68 -4.97 -7.67
C LEU A 68 1.43 -6.47 -7.46
N GLU A 69 0.55 -7.06 -8.27
CA GLU A 69 0.20 -8.48 -8.23
C GLU A 69 1.42 -9.37 -8.47
N THR A 70 2.23 -9.07 -9.49
CA THR A 70 3.44 -9.84 -9.80
C THR A 70 4.49 -9.72 -8.71
N ILE A 71 4.64 -8.53 -8.13
CA ILE A 71 5.54 -8.30 -6.99
C ILE A 71 5.09 -9.13 -5.78
N ILE A 72 3.77 -9.16 -5.48
CA ILE A 72 3.23 -9.97 -4.37
C ILE A 72 3.47 -11.46 -4.62
N LYS A 73 3.21 -11.94 -5.84
CA LYS A 73 3.45 -13.36 -6.18
C LYS A 73 4.90 -13.74 -5.96
N GLN A 74 5.85 -12.98 -6.50
CA GLN A 74 7.28 -13.24 -6.34
C GLN A 74 7.68 -13.24 -4.86
N PHE A 75 7.23 -12.23 -4.10
CA PHE A 75 7.51 -12.17 -2.66
C PHE A 75 7.04 -13.41 -1.89
N ILE A 76 5.89 -13.98 -2.27
CA ILE A 76 5.36 -15.21 -1.65
C ILE A 76 6.14 -16.44 -2.13
N GLU A 77 6.47 -16.54 -3.42
CA GLU A 77 7.22 -17.68 -3.99
C GLU A 77 8.66 -17.74 -3.50
N ASP A 78 9.28 -16.59 -3.27
CA ASP A 78 10.66 -16.46 -2.78
C ASP A 78 10.76 -16.61 -1.25
N TYR A 79 9.63 -16.71 -0.55
CA TYR A 79 9.63 -16.87 0.91
C TYR A 79 10.03 -18.30 1.29
N GLU A 80 11.18 -18.43 1.95
CA GLU A 80 11.62 -19.64 2.63
C GLU A 80 11.49 -19.41 4.15
N GLU A 81 10.83 -20.34 4.85
CA GLU A 81 10.77 -20.30 6.32
C GLU A 81 12.18 -20.62 6.86
N GLU A 82 12.76 -19.72 7.65
CA GLU A 82 13.99 -20.03 8.37
C GLU A 82 13.65 -21.14 9.37
N ASP A 83 14.19 -22.35 9.16
CA ASP A 83 14.12 -23.42 10.15
C ASP A 83 14.76 -22.90 11.44
N ASP A 84 13.93 -22.64 12.47
CA ASP A 84 14.39 -22.31 13.82
C ASP A 84 15.23 -23.48 14.37
N GLU A 85 16.56 -23.40 14.20
CA GLU A 85 17.55 -24.27 14.88
C GLU A 85 17.82 -23.82 16.33
#